data_AF-A0A0G3W8I0-F1
#
_entry.id   AF-A0A0G3W8I0-F1
#
_cell.length_a   1.000
_cell.length_b   1.000
_cell.length_c   1.000
_cell.angle_alpha   90.00
_cell.angle_beta   90.00
_cell.angle_gamma   90.00
#
_symmetry.space_group_name_H-M   'P 1'
#
loop_
_entity.id
_entity.type
_entity.pdbx_description
1 polymer ?
#
loop_
_entity_poly.entity_id
_entity_poly.type
_entity_poly.pdbx_seq_one_letter_code
_entity_poly.pdbx_strand_id
1 'polypeptide(L)'
;MEKRPLLDKNKILDSYKLQLREERLDISKNKVQVASVNIRKETIKEEKTITVPIIREEIIIEKKFLDDKDHEHTDTIRIPLTKERIEVTKHPVVLENINIYNKKSQDIKQIEVTLKKEKLRIQTQGDAKVIDHQVDDQYS
;
A
#
# COMPACT_ATOMS: atom_id res chain seq x y z
N MET A 1 -101.52 -9.49 -8.19
CA MET A 1 -100.48 -8.45 -7.98
C MET A 1 -99.88 -8.71 -6.61
N GLU A 2 -98.87 -9.55 -6.50
CA GLU A 2 -97.45 -9.31 -6.80
C GLU A 2 -96.82 -8.28 -5.86
N LYS A 3 -95.91 -8.75 -5.00
CA LYS A 3 -94.63 -8.06 -4.74
C LYS A 3 -93.56 -9.12 -4.52
N ARG A 4 -92.69 -9.28 -5.52
CA ARG A 4 -91.41 -10.00 -5.40
C ARG A 4 -90.46 -9.10 -4.58
N PRO A 5 -89.73 -9.62 -3.57
CA PRO A 5 -88.75 -8.80 -2.87
C PRO A 5 -87.55 -8.53 -3.77
N LEU A 6 -87.14 -7.27 -3.79
CA LEU A 6 -86.01 -6.74 -4.54
C LEU A 6 -84.71 -7.29 -3.94
N LEU A 7 -83.88 -7.89 -4.80
CA LEU A 7 -82.55 -8.35 -4.44
C LEU A 7 -81.67 -7.11 -4.18
N ASP A 8 -81.27 -6.92 -2.92
CA ASP A 8 -80.37 -5.86 -2.50
C ASP A 8 -79.01 -6.02 -3.22
N LYS A 9 -78.62 -4.98 -3.94
CA LYS A 9 -77.46 -4.96 -4.85
C LYS A 9 -76.16 -4.57 -4.14
N ASN A 10 -76.06 -4.73 -2.83
CA ASN A 10 -74.78 -4.63 -2.14
C ASN A 10 -74.08 -5.99 -2.09
N LYS A 11 -73.65 -6.45 -3.27
CA LYS A 11 -72.72 -7.55 -3.42
C LYS A 11 -71.39 -7.10 -2.82
N ILE A 12 -71.06 -7.61 -1.63
CA ILE A 12 -69.74 -7.50 -1.03
C ILE A 12 -68.75 -7.99 -2.09
N LEU A 13 -67.94 -7.08 -2.61
CA LEU A 13 -66.90 -7.42 -3.56
C LEU A 13 -65.71 -7.91 -2.71
N ASP A 14 -65.58 -9.22 -2.58
CA ASP A 14 -64.42 -9.80 -1.92
C ASP A 14 -63.16 -9.41 -2.71
N SER A 15 -62.39 -8.47 -2.17
CA SER A 15 -61.18 -7.97 -2.82
C SER A 15 -59.97 -8.75 -2.33
N TYR A 16 -59.33 -9.48 -3.24
CA TYR A 16 -58.07 -10.18 -2.97
C TYR A 16 -56.91 -9.42 -3.60
N LYS A 17 -55.86 -9.16 -2.81
CA LYS A 17 -54.62 -8.51 -3.27
C LYS A 17 -53.53 -9.57 -3.39
N LEU A 18 -52.92 -9.67 -4.58
CA LEU A 18 -51.73 -10.48 -4.82
C LEU A 18 -50.56 -9.55 -5.12
N GLN A 19 -49.43 -9.76 -4.44
CA GLN A 19 -48.18 -9.04 -4.71
C GLN A 19 -47.25 -9.95 -5.49
N LEU A 20 -46.78 -9.48 -6.64
CA LEU A 20 -45.71 -10.15 -7.40
C LEU A 20 -44.37 -9.61 -6.95
N ARG A 21 -43.37 -10.49 -6.89
CA ARG A 21 -42.00 -10.16 -6.49
C ARG A 21 -41.01 -10.41 -7.63
N GLU A 22 -39.92 -9.64 -7.61
CA GLU A 22 -38.80 -9.76 -8.53
C GLU A 22 -37.49 -9.67 -7.72
N GLU A 23 -36.55 -10.56 -8.02
CA GLU A 23 -35.20 -10.51 -7.48
C GLU A 23 -34.36 -9.49 -8.25
N ARG A 24 -33.57 -8.68 -7.53
CA ARG A 24 -32.62 -7.72 -8.11
C ARG A 24 -31.21 -8.04 -7.62
N LEU A 25 -30.24 -7.95 -8.52
CA LEU A 25 -28.84 -8.20 -8.21
C LEU A 25 -28.11 -6.90 -7.82
N ASP A 26 -27.37 -6.94 -6.72
CA ASP A 26 -26.43 -5.90 -6.30
C ASP A 26 -25.03 -6.50 -6.22
N ILE A 27 -24.04 -5.84 -6.85
CA ILE A 27 -22.65 -6.29 -6.89
C ILE A 27 -21.78 -5.23 -6.22
N SER A 28 -21.17 -5.60 -5.09
CA SER A 28 -20.17 -4.80 -4.41
C SER A 28 -18.81 -5.50 -4.40
N LYS A 29 -17.73 -4.70 -4.32
CA LYS A 29 -16.36 -5.21 -4.24
C LYS A 29 -15.69 -4.67 -2.97
N ASN A 30 -15.07 -5.57 -2.22
CA ASN A 30 -14.29 -5.22 -1.04
C ASN A 30 -12.79 -5.30 -1.35
N LYS A 31 -12.03 -4.34 -0.83
CA LYS A 31 -10.56 -4.40 -0.89
C LYS A 31 -10.05 -5.32 0.20
N VAL A 32 -9.21 -6.28 -0.18
CA VAL A 32 -8.55 -7.19 0.75
C VAL A 32 -7.04 -7.01 0.59
N GLN A 33 -6.32 -6.88 1.70
CA GLN A 33 -4.87 -6.86 1.67
C GLN A 33 -4.36 -8.29 1.47
N VAL A 34 -3.68 -8.53 0.35
CA VAL A 34 -3.18 -9.87 -0.02
C VAL A 34 -1.70 -10.06 0.28
N ALA A 35 -0.94 -8.97 0.42
CA ALA A 35 0.49 -9.01 0.68
C ALA A 35 0.99 -7.72 1.35
N SER A 36 2.19 -7.80 1.93
CA SER A 36 2.93 -6.64 2.45
C SER A 36 4.41 -6.80 2.12
N VAL A 37 5.07 -5.69 1.81
CA VAL A 37 6.52 -5.64 1.56
C VAL A 37 7.12 -4.62 2.51
N ASN A 38 8.17 -5.01 3.24
CA ASN A 38 8.92 -4.13 4.13
C ASN A 38 10.26 -3.77 3.48
N ILE A 39 10.57 -2.47 3.40
CA ILE A 39 11.77 -1.97 2.76
C ILE A 39 12.55 -1.18 3.79
N ARG A 40 13.80 -1.59 4.04
CA ARG A 40 14.67 -0.98 5.02
C ARG A 40 16.09 -0.88 4.48
N LYS A 41 16.76 0.21 4.81
CA LYS A 41 18.18 0.40 4.56
C LYS A 41 18.96 -0.10 5.77
N GLU A 42 19.93 -0.96 5.56
CA GLU A 42 20.92 -1.31 6.58
C GLU A 42 22.20 -0.49 6.38
N THR A 43 22.84 -0.10 7.49
CA THR A 43 24.15 0.56 7.45
C THR A 43 25.17 -0.39 8.03
N ILE A 44 26.17 -0.74 7.23
CA ILE A 44 27.31 -1.54 7.67
C ILE A 44 28.51 -0.63 7.93
N LYS A 45 29.38 -1.05 8.84
CA LYS A 45 30.66 -0.38 9.11
C LYS A 45 31.77 -1.26 8.57
N GLU A 46 32.69 -0.63 7.85
CA GLU A 46 33.92 -1.25 7.36
C GLU A 46 35.10 -0.52 8.02
N GLU A 47 36.03 -1.28 8.59
CA GLU A 47 37.27 -0.74 9.14
C GLU A 47 38.36 -0.75 8.07
N LYS A 48 39.07 0.36 7.93
CA LYS A 48 40.20 0.49 6.98
C LYS A 48 41.41 1.04 7.71
N THR A 49 42.55 0.38 7.51
CA THR A 49 43.84 0.84 8.00
C THR A 49 44.59 1.51 6.85
N ILE A 50 45.00 2.76 7.05
CA ILE A 50 45.78 3.53 6.07
C ILE A 50 47.08 3.95 6.74
N THR A 51 48.20 3.64 6.10
CA THR A 51 49.53 4.09 6.54
C THR A 51 49.88 5.39 5.83
N VAL A 52 50.10 6.45 6.60
CA VAL A 52 50.48 7.77 6.09
C VAL A 52 51.88 8.09 6.64
N PRO A 53 52.90 8.32 5.80
CA PRO A 53 54.20 8.75 6.27
C PRO A 53 54.09 10.16 6.85
N ILE A 54 54.79 10.41 7.96
CA ILE A 54 54.86 11.74 8.56
C ILE A 54 56.31 12.18 8.69
N ILE A 55 56.55 13.44 8.36
CA ILE A 55 57.86 14.08 8.46
C ILE A 55 57.97 14.77 9.83
N ARG A 56 59.13 14.61 10.44
CA ARG A 56 59.57 15.35 11.62
C ARG A 56 60.91 15.96 11.31
N GLU A 57 61.02 17.25 11.56
CA GLU A 57 62.24 17.99 11.36
C GLU A 57 62.86 18.30 12.72
N GLU A 58 64.11 17.88 12.91
CA GLU A 58 64.87 18.10 14.14
C GLU A 58 66.24 18.67 13.77
N ILE A 59 66.68 19.70 14.50
CA ILE A 59 68.08 20.10 14.50
C ILE A 59 68.82 19.24 15.50
N ILE A 60 69.92 18.63 15.06
CA ILE A 60 70.84 17.87 15.91
C ILE A 60 72.12 18.70 16.08
N ILE A 61 72.45 19.05 17.32
CA ILE A 61 73.69 19.73 17.67
C ILE A 61 74.55 18.73 18.45
N GLU A 62 75.70 18.36 17.89
CA GLU A 62 76.70 17.50 18.53
C GLU A 62 77.84 18.36 19.08
N LYS A 63 78.09 18.27 20.38
CA LYS A 63 79.20 18.93 21.05
C LYS A 63 80.22 17.90 21.50
N LYS A 64 81.42 17.97 20.95
CA LYS A 64 82.55 17.11 21.31
C LYS A 64 83.49 17.85 22.27
N PHE A 65 83.98 17.18 23.30
CA PHE A 65 84.97 17.72 24.22
C PHE A 65 85.87 16.59 24.76
N LEU A 66 87.07 16.95 25.18
CA LEU A 66 88.04 16.04 25.77
C LEU A 66 88.09 16.24 27.29
N ASP A 67 88.23 15.16 28.06
CA ASP A 67 88.56 15.24 29.48
C ASP A 67 90.08 15.39 29.70
N ASP A 68 90.49 15.64 30.94
CA ASP A 68 91.91 15.77 31.34
C ASP A 68 92.75 14.49 31.13
N LYS A 69 92.13 13.39 30.69
CA LYS A 69 92.73 12.09 30.37
C LYS A 69 92.64 11.76 28.88
N ASP A 70 92.37 12.76 28.03
CA ASP A 70 92.22 12.63 26.58
C ASP A 70 91.08 11.69 26.13
N HIS A 71 90.05 11.49 26.97
CA HIS A 71 88.86 10.77 26.57
C HIS A 71 87.90 11.69 25.80
N GLU A 72 87.45 11.26 24.62
CA GLU A 72 86.46 11.98 23.81
C GLU A 72 85.05 11.75 24.37
N HIS A 73 84.40 12.84 24.75
CA HIS A 73 83.01 12.88 25.15
C HIS A 73 82.18 13.60 24.10
N THR A 74 80.97 13.08 23.84
CA THR A 74 80.02 13.69 22.91
C THR A 74 78.69 13.92 23.62
N ASP A 75 78.26 15.17 23.67
CA ASP A 75 76.92 15.56 24.11
C ASP A 75 76.08 15.90 22.88
N THR A 76 74.84 15.40 22.82
CA THR A 76 73.91 15.67 21.72
C THR A 76 72.68 16.41 22.23
N ILE A 77 72.35 17.54 21.61
CA ILE A 77 71.11 18.30 21.85
C ILE A 77 70.23 18.18 20.61
N ARG A 78 68.96 17.78 20.80
CA ARG A 78 67.97 17.70 19.72
C ARG A 78 66.88 18.75 19.92
N ILE A 79 66.68 19.60 18.92
CA ILE A 79 65.67 20.67 18.94
C ILE A 79 64.62 20.35 17.86
N PRO A 80 63.38 19.99 18.23
CA PRO A 80 62.33 19.77 17.24
C PRO A 80 61.90 21.10 16.62
N LEU A 81 61.80 21.16 15.29
CA LEU A 81 61.32 22.34 14.56
C LEU A 81 59.87 22.18 14.13
N THR A 82 59.60 21.15 13.34
CA THR A 82 58.30 20.92 12.72
C THR A 82 57.88 19.46 12.84
N LYS A 83 56.58 19.23 12.93
CA LYS A 83 55.97 17.91 12.97
C LYS A 83 54.68 17.93 12.20
N GLU A 84 54.55 17.04 11.21
CA GLU A 84 53.31 16.87 10.48
C GLU A 84 52.20 16.28 11.37
N ARG A 85 50.96 16.68 11.06
CA ARG A 85 49.73 16.23 11.71
C ARG A 85 48.79 15.67 10.65
N ILE A 86 48.14 14.55 10.96
CA ILE A 86 47.17 13.90 10.08
C ILE A 86 45.76 14.38 10.46
N GLU A 87 44.97 14.77 9.45
CA GLU A 87 43.53 15.01 9.57
C GLU A 87 42.77 14.01 8.69
N VAL A 88 41.70 13.42 9.23
CA VAL A 88 40.90 12.41 8.53
C VAL A 88 39.45 12.85 8.48
N THR A 89 38.93 13.04 7.27
CA THR A 89 37.53 13.44 7.03
C THR A 89 36.85 12.43 6.12
N LYS A 90 35.60 12.08 6.44
CA LYS A 90 34.76 11.20 5.62
C LYS A 90 33.67 12.02 4.96
N HIS A 91 33.47 11.82 3.65
CA HIS A 91 32.37 12.43 2.92
C HIS A 91 31.39 11.33 2.45
N PRO A 92 30.09 11.47 2.71
CA PRO A 92 29.10 10.52 2.22
C PRO A 92 28.97 10.63 0.70
N VAL A 93 28.83 9.48 0.04
CA VAL A 93 28.62 9.38 -1.40
C VAL A 93 27.37 8.55 -1.66
N VAL A 94 26.52 9.01 -2.58
CA VAL A 94 25.36 8.24 -3.04
C VAL A 94 25.86 7.19 -4.03
N LEU A 95 25.63 5.92 -3.71
CA LEU A 95 26.04 4.81 -4.58
C LEU A 95 24.97 4.49 -5.63
N GLU A 96 23.71 4.46 -5.21
CA GLU A 96 22.59 4.02 -6.06
C GLU A 96 21.30 4.74 -5.67
N ASN A 97 20.44 4.94 -6.67
CA ASN A 97 19.06 5.41 -6.49
C ASN A 97 18.09 4.29 -6.85
N ILE A 98 17.29 3.86 -5.89
CA ILE A 98 16.31 2.77 -6.07
C ILE A 98 14.91 3.37 -6.15
N ASN A 99 14.18 3.08 -7.24
CA ASN A 99 12.80 3.50 -7.44
C ASN A 99 11.84 2.32 -7.29
N ILE A 100 10.81 2.48 -6.46
CA ILE A 100 9.82 1.44 -6.18
C ILE A 100 8.44 1.91 -6.66
N TYR A 101 7.78 1.10 -7.50
CA TYR A 101 6.48 1.43 -8.06
C TYR A 101 5.45 0.33 -7.77
N ASN A 102 4.21 0.75 -7.53
CA ASN A 102 3.07 -0.15 -7.51
C ASN A 102 2.33 -0.04 -8.85
N LYS A 103 2.12 -1.18 -9.52
CA LYS A 103 1.34 -1.26 -10.75
C LYS A 103 -0.03 -1.88 -10.43
N LYS A 104 -1.10 -1.13 -10.68
CA LYS A 104 -2.47 -1.66 -10.61
C LYS A 104 -2.83 -2.32 -11.93
N SER A 105 -3.28 -3.57 -11.89
CA SER A 105 -3.91 -4.26 -13.02
C SER A 105 -5.39 -4.47 -12.73
N GLN A 106 -6.18 -4.58 -13.79
CA GLN A 106 -7.59 -4.94 -13.72
C GLN A 106 -7.75 -6.36 -14.26
N ASP A 107 -8.41 -7.21 -13.46
CA ASP A 107 -8.83 -8.53 -13.88
C ASP A 107 -10.36 -8.54 -14.01
N ILE A 108 -10.87 -9.17 -15.06
CA ILE A 108 -12.30 -9.35 -15.29
C ILE A 108 -12.69 -10.75 -14.82
N LYS A 109 -13.69 -10.82 -13.94
CA LYS A 109 -14.32 -12.08 -13.53
C LYS A 109 -15.77 -12.11 -14.02
N GLN A 110 -16.14 -13.19 -14.70
CA GLN A 110 -17.53 -13.45 -15.05
C GLN A 110 -18.24 -14.12 -13.87
N ILE A 111 -19.44 -13.63 -13.56
CA ILE A 111 -20.30 -14.17 -12.51
C ILE A 111 -21.68 -14.39 -13.13
N GLU A 112 -22.16 -15.62 -13.10
CA GLU A 112 -23.50 -15.99 -13.56
C GLU A 112 -24.44 -16.05 -12.37
N VAL A 113 -25.56 -15.33 -12.46
CA VAL A 113 -26.61 -15.29 -11.42
C VAL A 113 -27.97 -15.43 -12.09
N THR A 114 -28.77 -16.39 -11.61
CA THR A 114 -30.17 -16.56 -12.05
C THR A 114 -31.09 -15.76 -11.14
N LEU A 115 -31.89 -14.86 -11.72
CA LEU A 115 -32.90 -14.07 -11.01
C LEU A 115 -34.31 -14.58 -11.31
N LYS A 116 -35.17 -14.57 -10.30
CA LYS A 116 -36.58 -14.97 -10.41
C LYS A 116 -37.49 -13.75 -10.52
N LYS A 117 -38.55 -13.90 -11.32
CA LYS A 117 -39.64 -12.94 -11.45
C LYS A 117 -40.97 -13.66 -11.44
N GLU A 118 -41.85 -13.27 -10.55
CA GLU A 118 -43.22 -13.78 -10.51
C GLU A 118 -44.06 -13.11 -11.59
N LYS A 119 -44.83 -13.89 -12.35
CA LYS A 119 -45.76 -13.40 -13.38
C LYS A 119 -47.17 -13.86 -13.06
N LEU A 120 -48.13 -12.93 -13.05
CA LEU A 120 -49.53 -13.26 -12.86
C LEU A 120 -50.06 -14.03 -14.08
N ARG A 121 -50.70 -15.18 -13.84
CA ARG A 121 -51.47 -15.91 -14.84
C ARG A 121 -52.85 -16.20 -14.27
N ILE A 122 -53.89 -15.70 -14.92
CA ILE A 122 -55.28 -15.88 -14.51
C ILE A 122 -55.93 -16.89 -15.46
N GLN A 123 -56.54 -17.94 -14.91
CA GLN A 123 -57.35 -18.91 -15.65
C GLN A 123 -58.76 -18.90 -15.06
N THR A 124 -59.79 -18.88 -15.93
CA THR A 124 -61.19 -18.83 -15.52
C THR A 124 -61.98 -20.00 -16.11
N GLN A 125 -63.00 -20.46 -15.38
CA GLN A 125 -63.98 -21.44 -15.86
C GLN A 125 -65.40 -20.83 -15.73
N GLY A 126 -66.25 -21.06 -16.73
CA GLY A 126 -67.59 -20.44 -16.82
C GLY A 126 -67.57 -18.97 -17.27
N ASP A 127 -68.63 -18.21 -16.99
CA ASP A 127 -68.83 -16.81 -17.46
C ASP A 127 -68.07 -15.75 -16.63
N ALA A 128 -66.85 -16.06 -16.19
CA ALA A 128 -66.05 -15.12 -15.40
C ALA A 128 -65.44 -14.01 -16.28
N LYS A 129 -65.56 -12.75 -15.85
CA LYS A 129 -65.04 -11.57 -16.55
C LYS A 129 -63.77 -11.07 -15.88
N VAL A 130 -62.63 -11.15 -16.58
CA VAL A 130 -61.33 -10.61 -16.12
C VAL A 130 -61.14 -9.20 -16.69
N ILE A 131 -60.74 -8.26 -15.85
CA ILE A 131 -60.39 -6.89 -16.25
C ILE A 131 -58.93 -6.67 -15.84
N ASP A 132 -58.02 -6.69 -16.81
CA ASP A 132 -56.60 -6.44 -16.62
C ASP A 132 -56.26 -4.99 -16.99
N HIS A 133 -55.51 -4.30 -16.13
CA HIS A 133 -54.96 -2.98 -16.40
C HIS A 133 -53.44 -3.14 -16.50
N GLN A 134 -52.95 -3.52 -17.68
CA GLN A 134 -51.52 -3.62 -17.92
C GLN A 134 -50.95 -2.20 -18.01
N VAL A 135 -50.02 -1.88 -17.12
CA VAL A 135 -49.12 -0.74 -17.29
C VAL A 135 -47.95 -1.26 -18.11
N ASP A 136 -47.80 -0.75 -19.33
CA ASP A 136 -46.77 -1.18 -20.27
C ASP A 136 -45.39 -0.75 -19.72
N ASP A 137 -44.56 -1.72 -19.35
CA ASP A 137 -43.17 -1.49 -18.91
C ASP A 137 -42.30 -1.14 -20.14
N GLN A 138 -42.49 0.07 -20.67
CA GLN A 138 -41.72 0.64 -21.78
C GLN A 138 -40.63 1.57 -21.28
N TYR A 139 -39.61 1.09 -20.56
CA TYR A 139 -38.34 1.82 -20.41
C TYR A 139 -37.17 0.84 -20.20
N SER A 140 -36.21 0.84 -21.12
CA SER A 140 -34.84 0.36 -20.94
C SER A 140 -33.88 1.51 -21.17
#